data_AF-A0A395H0C5-F1
#
_entry.id   AF-A0A395H0C5-F1
#
_cell.length_a   1.000
_cell.length_b   1.000
_cell.length_c   1.000
_cell.angle_alpha   90.00
_cell.angle_beta   90.00
_cell.angle_gamma   90.00
#
_symmetry.space_group_name_H-M   'P 1'
#
loop_
_entity.id
_entity.type
_entity.pdbx_description
1 polymer ?
#
loop_
_entity_poly.entity_id
_entity_poly.type
_entity_poly.pdbx_seq_one_letter_code
_entity_poly.pdbx_strand_id
1 'polypeptide(L)'
;MADTDEAAIHMPSQDSGMHIDTDLSDETQDFRMLNSISFLTDGSQQTLPKRGEKDFEPNPTLFQADVLSASRQAMHNALSYPRLHHPKTQVIGVFAPNGPAPPRSAQKLDTITEESEPSKPAGTGMGIHADACVYVSNPKGQYFKSIGQADRWNRVWLLPEEALYLLERGSLDIRWPCSEVGCADGDETEDSGIPMSLQAAHAAFMGRSGLTSERFSVYTGLRRLGYTIVRAPGWHDEEESADSSESEPMSLEKPQSASLVGIFNQLLQWLYRPSPTTALGPVAGLGIHRSYDNIYRSLSIIPWYDPTTSSSPPPRATAPYRVVFHIYKPSTAFKKSAPPAPDFRLAVVNARTHTTFPTSSQLGALLESTPLDPPVGEKMSRQLYMRLRHGYRNVILAVVDEGVVSYLRIADSAFGKENIYKEKNTRGNKGPWRPRPKGR
;
A
#
# COMPACT_ATOMS: atom_id res chain seq x y z
N MET A 1 -1.24 39.39 24.88
CA MET A 1 -0.24 39.43 23.79
C MET A 1 -0.57 38.34 22.77
N ALA A 2 -1.83 38.27 22.34
CA ALA A 2 -2.33 37.31 21.35
C ALA A 2 -2.75 38.00 20.04
N ASP A 3 -2.73 39.35 20.00
CA ASP A 3 -3.29 40.12 18.89
C ASP A 3 -2.25 40.58 17.86
N THR A 4 -0.98 40.18 17.99
CA THR A 4 0.10 40.62 17.09
C THR A 4 0.43 39.63 15.97
N ASP A 5 -0.04 38.38 16.05
CA ASP A 5 0.23 37.35 15.03
C ASP A 5 -0.90 37.26 13.98
N GLU A 6 -2.08 37.84 14.26
CA GLU A 6 -3.21 37.86 13.31
C GLU A 6 -3.10 39.00 12.29
N ALA A 7 -2.36 40.07 12.63
CA ALA A 7 -2.16 41.24 11.77
C ALA A 7 -1.12 41.04 10.64
N ALA A 8 -0.39 39.92 10.63
CA ALA A 8 0.58 39.61 9.58
C ALA A 8 -0.04 38.95 8.32
N ILE A 9 -1.34 38.61 8.37
CA ILE A 9 -2.03 37.83 7.32
C ILE A 9 -2.81 38.75 6.34
N HIS A 10 -2.96 40.05 6.66
CA HIS A 10 -3.75 41.01 5.87
C HIS A 10 -2.94 42.20 5.35
N MET A 11 -1.78 41.98 4.74
CA MET A 11 -1.16 42.99 3.86
C MET A 11 -1.43 42.63 2.39
N PRO A 12 -1.89 43.59 1.55
CA PRO A 12 -2.15 43.34 0.15
C PRO A 12 -0.82 43.25 -0.60
N SER A 13 -0.51 42.07 -1.14
CA SER A 13 0.59 41.90 -2.08
C SER A 13 0.23 42.59 -3.40
N GLN A 14 1.07 43.54 -3.81
CA GLN A 14 1.05 44.14 -5.14
C GLN A 14 1.14 43.06 -6.23
N ASP A 15 0.38 43.29 -7.29
CA ASP A 15 0.25 42.52 -8.53
C ASP A 15 1.55 41.88 -9.03
N SER A 16 1.54 40.54 -9.07
CA SER A 16 2.17 39.78 -10.13
C SER A 16 1.51 38.40 -10.20
N GLY A 17 0.45 38.30 -11.01
CA GLY A 17 -0.11 37.05 -11.55
C GLY A 17 -0.61 36.04 -10.52
N MET A 18 -1.93 35.92 -10.38
CA MET A 18 -2.58 34.76 -9.78
C MET A 18 -2.19 33.48 -10.53
N HIS A 19 -1.07 32.87 -10.17
CA HIS A 19 -0.80 31.49 -10.47
C HIS A 19 -1.65 30.68 -9.47
N ILE A 20 -2.90 30.45 -9.83
CA ILE A 20 -3.68 29.38 -9.22
C ILE A 20 -2.87 28.12 -9.52
N ASP A 21 -2.21 27.56 -8.51
CA ASP A 21 -1.65 26.20 -8.57
C ASP A 21 -2.83 25.27 -8.86
N THR A 22 -3.07 25.08 -10.15
CA THR A 22 -4.21 24.35 -10.67
C THR A 22 -3.79 22.89 -10.60
N ASP A 23 -4.40 22.16 -9.67
CA ASP A 23 -4.15 20.73 -9.51
C ASP A 23 -4.69 19.99 -10.74
N LEU A 24 -3.80 19.73 -11.70
CA LEU A 24 -4.09 18.99 -12.94
C LEU A 24 -4.56 17.55 -12.68
N SER A 25 -4.47 17.06 -11.44
CA SER A 25 -4.94 15.70 -11.09
C SER A 25 -6.47 15.59 -10.98
N ASP A 26 -7.17 16.70 -10.78
CA ASP A 26 -8.64 16.76 -10.65
C ASP A 26 -9.32 17.19 -11.97
N GLU A 27 -8.52 17.49 -13.01
CA GLU A 27 -9.00 17.85 -14.34
C GLU A 27 -9.37 16.58 -15.14
N THR A 28 -10.62 16.48 -15.60
CA THR A 28 -11.05 15.40 -16.49
C THR A 28 -10.24 15.46 -17.78
N GLN A 29 -9.38 14.47 -18.03
CA GLN A 29 -8.51 14.43 -19.20
C GLN A 29 -9.34 14.43 -20.50
N ASP A 30 -9.23 15.48 -21.30
CA ASP A 30 -9.87 15.53 -22.61
C ASP A 30 -9.00 14.83 -23.66
N PHE A 31 -9.39 13.62 -24.05
CA PHE A 31 -8.66 12.78 -24.99
C PHE A 31 -8.69 13.29 -26.44
N ARG A 32 -9.46 14.34 -26.77
CA ARG A 32 -9.43 14.96 -28.10
C ARG A 32 -8.03 15.43 -28.50
N MET A 33 -7.21 15.82 -27.53
CA MET A 33 -5.80 16.18 -27.75
C MET A 33 -4.95 15.01 -28.25
N LEU A 34 -5.35 13.75 -28.06
CA LEU A 34 -4.58 12.61 -28.56
C LEU A 34 -4.67 12.47 -30.08
N ASN A 35 -5.77 12.90 -30.69
CA ASN A 35 -5.91 12.88 -32.15
C ASN A 35 -4.85 13.74 -32.84
N SER A 36 -4.39 14.82 -32.20
CA SER A 36 -3.32 15.68 -32.76
C SER A 36 -1.93 15.06 -32.67
N ILE A 37 -1.71 14.15 -31.71
CA ILE A 37 -0.43 13.42 -31.55
C ILE A 37 -0.40 12.21 -32.48
N SER A 38 -1.53 11.51 -32.65
CA SER A 38 -1.62 10.33 -33.50
C SER A 38 -1.64 10.64 -35.00
N PHE A 39 -2.09 11.84 -35.40
CA PHE A 39 -2.12 12.27 -36.79
C PHE A 39 -1.37 13.60 -36.94
N LEU A 40 -0.10 13.53 -37.34
CA LEU A 40 0.61 14.69 -37.87
C LEU A 40 -0.10 15.14 -39.15
N THR A 41 -0.88 16.22 -39.08
CA THR A 41 -0.96 17.33 -40.04
C THR A 41 -2.13 18.25 -39.67
N ASP A 42 -1.84 19.55 -39.61
CA ASP A 42 -2.78 20.67 -39.47
C ASP A 42 -3.15 21.12 -38.05
N GLY A 43 -2.30 21.99 -37.48
CA GLY A 43 -2.52 22.68 -36.21
C GLY A 43 -3.40 23.93 -36.30
N SER A 44 -4.23 24.06 -37.33
CA SER A 44 -5.04 25.27 -37.59
C SER A 44 -6.44 25.25 -36.97
N GLN A 45 -6.86 24.15 -36.34
CA GLN A 45 -8.16 24.07 -35.66
C GLN A 45 -8.02 23.51 -34.26
N GLN A 46 -7.86 24.37 -33.25
CA GLN A 46 -8.43 24.11 -31.91
C GLN A 46 -8.29 25.32 -30.98
N THR A 47 -9.44 25.90 -30.63
CA THR A 47 -9.61 26.76 -29.46
C THR A 47 -9.95 25.88 -28.27
N LEU A 48 -9.11 25.90 -27.23
CA LEU A 48 -9.44 25.35 -25.91
C LEU A 48 -10.69 26.10 -25.39
N PRO A 49 -11.78 25.43 -24.98
CA PRO A 49 -12.86 26.11 -24.28
C PRO A 49 -12.30 26.71 -23.00
N LYS A 50 -12.41 28.03 -22.83
CA LYS A 50 -11.91 28.70 -21.63
C LYS A 50 -12.80 28.36 -20.44
N ARG A 51 -12.18 28.07 -19.30
CA ARG A 51 -12.83 27.83 -18.00
C ARG A 51 -13.81 28.99 -17.70
N GLY A 52 -15.11 28.70 -17.70
CA GLY A 52 -16.18 29.69 -17.47
C GLY A 52 -17.50 29.38 -18.17
N GLU A 53 -17.49 28.64 -19.28
CA GLU A 53 -18.71 28.16 -19.99
C GLU A 53 -19.26 26.87 -19.36
N LYS A 54 -19.39 26.87 -18.03
CA LYS A 54 -19.98 25.76 -17.28
C LYS A 54 -21.50 25.97 -17.20
N ASP A 55 -22.15 25.97 -18.34
CA ASP A 55 -23.62 25.98 -18.41
C ASP A 55 -24.12 24.56 -18.11
N PHE A 56 -24.41 24.32 -16.82
CA PHE A 56 -25.02 23.09 -16.32
C PHE A 56 -26.55 23.05 -16.54
N GLU A 57 -27.11 24.02 -17.23
CA GLU A 57 -28.51 23.96 -17.59
C GLU A 57 -28.70 22.97 -18.74
N PRO A 58 -29.76 22.13 -18.71
CA PRO A 58 -30.10 21.23 -19.80
C PRO A 58 -30.46 22.06 -21.03
N ASN A 59 -29.46 22.40 -21.82
CA ASN A 59 -29.62 23.12 -23.07
C ASN A 59 -30.14 22.15 -24.15
N PRO A 60 -31.00 22.61 -25.08
CA PRO A 60 -31.50 21.78 -26.19
C PRO A 60 -30.41 21.39 -27.20
N THR A 61 -29.18 21.87 -27.01
CA THR A 61 -28.02 21.56 -27.86
C THR A 61 -27.33 20.29 -27.35
N LEU A 62 -27.18 19.28 -28.22
CA LEU A 62 -26.47 18.02 -27.91
C LEU A 62 -24.94 18.19 -27.80
N PHE A 63 -24.44 19.43 -27.73
CA PHE A 63 -23.03 19.78 -27.79
C PHE A 63 -22.19 19.03 -26.74
N GLN A 64 -22.69 18.90 -25.50
CA GLN A 64 -21.97 18.18 -24.45
C GLN A 64 -21.86 16.68 -24.74
N ALA A 65 -22.93 16.06 -25.24
CA ALA A 65 -22.93 14.65 -25.61
C ALA A 65 -22.00 14.39 -26.80
N ASP A 66 -22.00 15.30 -27.78
CA ASP A 66 -21.10 15.26 -28.94
C ASP A 66 -19.64 15.39 -28.50
N VAL A 67 -19.31 16.34 -27.63
CA VAL A 67 -17.97 16.50 -27.06
C VAL A 67 -17.51 15.22 -26.33
N LEU A 68 -18.37 14.63 -25.52
CA LEU A 68 -18.06 13.38 -24.80
C LEU A 68 -17.89 12.19 -25.74
N SER A 69 -18.69 12.11 -26.81
CA SER A 69 -18.56 11.06 -27.82
C SER A 69 -17.26 11.20 -28.62
N ALA A 70 -16.90 12.42 -29.02
CA ALA A 70 -15.66 12.73 -29.73
C ALA A 70 -14.43 12.42 -28.88
N SER A 71 -14.46 12.76 -27.59
CA SER A 71 -13.39 12.40 -26.64
C SER A 71 -13.26 10.88 -26.48
N ARG A 72 -14.37 10.15 -26.31
CA ARG A 72 -14.37 8.68 -26.28
C ARG A 72 -13.81 8.07 -27.57
N GLN A 73 -14.22 8.56 -28.73
CA GLN A 73 -13.73 8.08 -30.02
C GLN A 73 -12.23 8.34 -30.19
N ALA A 74 -11.75 9.52 -29.81
CA ALA A 74 -10.32 9.83 -29.81
C ALA A 74 -9.51 8.86 -28.93
N MET A 75 -10.04 8.53 -27.75
CA MET A 75 -9.45 7.52 -26.88
C MET A 75 -9.40 6.14 -27.54
N HIS A 76 -10.52 5.67 -28.12
CA HIS A 76 -10.57 4.38 -28.81
C HIS A 76 -9.61 4.31 -30.01
N ASN A 77 -9.51 5.39 -30.78
CA ASN A 77 -8.58 5.49 -31.89
C ASN A 77 -7.13 5.38 -31.40
N ALA A 78 -6.75 6.11 -30.35
CA ALA A 78 -5.41 6.03 -29.77
C ALA A 78 -5.07 4.64 -29.23
N LEU A 79 -6.04 3.95 -28.63
CA LEU A 79 -5.88 2.59 -28.11
C LEU A 79 -5.84 1.52 -29.20
N SER A 80 -6.40 1.79 -30.39
CA SER A 80 -6.42 0.85 -31.50
C SER A 80 -5.06 0.63 -32.17
N TYR A 81 -4.10 1.55 -31.96
CA TYR A 81 -2.79 1.47 -32.59
C TYR A 81 -1.97 0.27 -32.07
N PRO A 82 -1.41 -0.57 -32.97
CA PRO A 82 -0.65 -1.74 -32.55
C PRO A 82 0.63 -1.33 -31.84
N ARG A 83 0.86 -1.91 -30.66
CA ARG A 83 2.10 -1.71 -29.91
C ARG A 83 3.16 -2.65 -30.47
N LEU A 84 4.26 -2.10 -30.95
CA LEU A 84 5.36 -2.86 -31.55
C LEU A 84 6.59 -2.83 -30.64
N HIS A 85 7.27 -3.97 -30.55
CA HIS A 85 8.54 -4.08 -29.84
C HIS A 85 9.72 -3.90 -30.81
N HIS A 86 10.77 -3.25 -30.35
CA HIS A 86 12.02 -3.23 -31.11
C HIS A 86 12.69 -4.62 -31.03
N PRO A 87 13.03 -5.26 -32.17
CA PRO A 87 13.40 -6.68 -32.20
C PRO A 87 14.63 -7.01 -31.35
N LYS A 88 15.57 -6.07 -31.21
CA LYS A 88 16.79 -6.28 -30.41
C LYS A 88 16.54 -6.26 -28.90
N THR A 89 15.52 -5.55 -28.45
CA THR A 89 15.16 -5.39 -27.03
C THR A 89 13.92 -6.18 -26.66
N GLN A 90 13.41 -7.02 -27.56
CA GLN A 90 12.26 -7.86 -27.29
C GLN A 90 12.59 -8.87 -26.18
N VAL A 91 11.69 -8.92 -25.20
CA VAL A 91 11.71 -9.91 -24.13
C VAL A 91 10.44 -10.72 -24.29
N ILE A 92 10.60 -12.02 -24.50
CA ILE A 92 9.50 -12.96 -24.74
C ILE A 92 9.30 -13.76 -23.45
N GLY A 93 8.06 -13.75 -22.95
CA GLY A 93 7.59 -14.63 -21.90
C GLY A 93 6.63 -15.67 -22.47
N VAL A 94 6.65 -16.88 -21.92
CA VAL A 94 5.73 -17.95 -22.30
C VAL A 94 4.76 -18.19 -21.15
N PHE A 95 3.47 -18.21 -21.46
CA PHE A 95 2.43 -18.50 -20.49
C PHE A 95 2.39 -19.99 -20.15
N ALA A 96 2.38 -20.30 -18.86
CA ALA A 96 2.32 -21.65 -18.30
C ALA A 96 1.04 -21.78 -17.45
N PRO A 97 -0.05 -22.33 -18.01
CA PRO A 97 -1.33 -22.42 -17.31
C PRO A 97 -1.27 -23.31 -16.07
N ASN A 98 -0.40 -24.32 -16.06
CA ASN A 98 -0.26 -25.30 -14.98
C ASN A 98 0.76 -24.89 -13.90
N GLY A 99 1.32 -23.68 -13.99
CA GLY A 99 2.30 -23.17 -13.03
C GLY A 99 3.75 -23.53 -13.37
N PRO A 100 4.69 -23.35 -12.42
CA PRO A 100 6.11 -23.58 -12.65
C PRO A 100 6.42 -25.05 -12.90
N ALA A 101 6.90 -25.36 -14.11
CA ALA A 101 7.29 -26.70 -14.53
C ALA A 101 8.78 -26.77 -14.92
N PRO A 102 9.46 -27.91 -14.71
CA PRO A 102 10.81 -28.11 -15.20
C PRO A 102 10.86 -28.02 -16.74
N PRO A 103 11.99 -27.59 -17.33
CA PRO A 103 12.13 -27.55 -18.78
C PRO A 103 12.06 -28.98 -19.36
N ARG A 104 11.51 -29.11 -20.57
CA ARG A 104 11.37 -30.40 -21.28
C ARG A 104 12.71 -31.13 -21.45
N SER A 105 13.81 -30.41 -21.61
CA SER A 105 15.16 -30.98 -21.71
C SER A 105 15.61 -31.69 -20.43
N ALA A 106 15.17 -31.23 -19.25
CA ALA A 106 15.43 -31.91 -17.99
C ALA A 106 14.55 -33.16 -17.84
N GLN A 107 13.28 -33.10 -18.26
CA GLN A 107 12.39 -34.25 -18.24
C GLN A 107 12.93 -35.40 -19.11
N LYS A 108 13.48 -35.11 -20.29
CA LYS A 108 14.04 -36.12 -21.19
C LYS A 108 15.23 -36.90 -20.61
N LEU A 109 15.97 -36.33 -19.65
CA LEU A 109 17.08 -37.02 -18.97
C LEU A 109 16.58 -38.03 -17.93
N ASP A 110 15.45 -37.75 -17.28
CA ASP A 110 14.84 -38.65 -16.30
C ASP A 110 13.96 -39.72 -16.97
N THR A 111 13.42 -39.45 -18.17
CA THR A 111 12.48 -40.34 -18.90
C THR A 111 13.17 -41.43 -19.75
N ILE A 112 14.41 -41.82 -19.44
CA ILE A 112 14.96 -43.12 -19.91
C ILE A 112 14.59 -44.25 -18.94
N THR A 113 13.99 -43.92 -17.79
CA THR A 113 13.49 -44.90 -16.84
C THR A 113 12.02 -44.63 -16.52
N GLU A 114 11.18 -45.48 -17.12
CA GLU A 114 9.77 -45.78 -16.81
C GLU A 114 8.66 -44.79 -17.22
N GLU A 115 7.69 -45.37 -17.95
CA GLU A 115 6.38 -44.83 -18.32
C GLU A 115 5.46 -44.75 -17.10
N SER A 116 4.78 -43.62 -16.87
CA SER A 116 3.50 -43.59 -16.14
C SER A 116 2.72 -42.26 -16.32
N GLU A 117 1.45 -42.43 -16.70
CA GLU A 117 0.19 -41.65 -16.49
C GLU A 117 0.21 -40.20 -15.89
N PRO A 118 -0.82 -39.37 -16.19
CA PRO A 118 -0.78 -37.92 -16.02
C PRO A 118 -0.81 -37.52 -14.54
N SER A 119 0.33 -37.02 -14.05
CA SER A 119 0.48 -36.61 -12.66
C SER A 119 -0.05 -35.19 -12.41
N LYS A 120 -0.77 -35.08 -11.29
CA LYS A 120 -1.20 -33.86 -10.57
C LYS A 120 -0.11 -32.78 -10.53
N PRO A 121 -0.45 -31.47 -10.41
CA PRO A 121 0.51 -30.38 -10.55
C PRO A 121 1.70 -30.57 -9.62
N ALA A 122 2.89 -30.66 -10.22
CA ALA A 122 4.15 -30.91 -9.52
C ALA A 122 4.40 -29.82 -8.47
N GLY A 123 4.16 -30.17 -7.21
CA GLY A 123 4.47 -29.34 -6.07
C GLY A 123 5.98 -29.19 -5.85
N THR A 124 6.41 -27.94 -5.81
CA THR A 124 7.31 -27.40 -4.76
C THR A 124 8.78 -27.83 -4.71
N GLY A 125 9.34 -28.49 -5.74
CA GLY A 125 10.79 -28.78 -5.80
C GLY A 125 11.69 -27.63 -6.28
N MET A 126 11.12 -26.60 -6.92
CA MET A 126 11.88 -25.60 -7.69
C MET A 126 12.21 -24.30 -6.93
N GLY A 127 11.69 -24.12 -5.70
CA GLY A 127 11.91 -22.90 -4.91
C GLY A 127 11.26 -21.64 -5.50
N ILE A 128 10.35 -21.79 -6.45
CA ILE A 128 9.59 -20.73 -7.10
C ILE A 128 8.18 -20.68 -6.52
N HIS A 129 7.60 -19.48 -6.45
CA HIS A 129 6.22 -19.28 -6.03
C HIS A 129 5.24 -20.10 -6.89
N ALA A 130 4.39 -20.93 -6.27
CA ALA A 130 3.45 -21.83 -6.95
C ALA A 130 2.52 -21.10 -7.93
N ASP A 131 2.17 -19.85 -7.60
CA ASP A 131 1.28 -19.03 -8.43
C ASP A 131 1.92 -18.41 -9.67
N ALA A 132 3.22 -18.54 -9.86
CA ALA A 132 3.89 -17.98 -11.02
C ALA A 132 3.35 -18.62 -12.30
N CYS A 133 3.01 -17.81 -13.29
CA CYS A 133 2.27 -18.27 -14.47
C CYS A 133 2.91 -17.91 -15.81
N VAL A 134 3.95 -17.08 -15.81
CA VAL A 134 4.70 -16.73 -17.02
C VAL A 134 6.18 -16.88 -16.72
N TYR A 135 6.93 -17.55 -17.59
CA TYR A 135 8.38 -17.59 -17.50
C TYR A 135 9.03 -16.85 -18.66
N VAL A 136 10.19 -16.25 -18.39
CA VAL A 136 11.02 -15.55 -19.36
C VAL A 136 12.35 -16.29 -19.47
N SER A 137 12.65 -16.82 -20.65
CA SER A 137 13.88 -17.58 -20.90
C SER A 137 15.12 -16.70 -20.84
N ASN A 138 15.04 -15.49 -21.41
CA ASN A 138 16.15 -14.54 -21.50
C ASN A 138 15.76 -13.19 -20.91
N PRO A 139 15.83 -13.00 -19.58
CA PRO A 139 15.45 -11.75 -18.94
C PRO A 139 16.42 -10.62 -19.33
N LYS A 140 15.92 -9.58 -20.00
CA LYS A 140 16.69 -8.37 -20.34
C LYS A 140 16.06 -7.14 -19.72
N GLY A 141 16.90 -6.25 -19.20
CA GLY A 141 16.46 -4.94 -18.69
C GLY A 141 16.41 -4.83 -17.16
N GLN A 142 16.17 -3.61 -16.69
CA GLN A 142 16.29 -3.25 -15.27
C GLN A 142 15.12 -3.76 -14.41
N TYR A 143 13.96 -4.05 -15.01
CA TYR A 143 12.75 -4.49 -14.29
C TYR A 143 12.98 -5.79 -13.52
N PHE A 144 13.73 -6.73 -14.09
CA PHE A 144 14.06 -8.01 -13.47
C PHE A 144 14.98 -7.88 -12.25
N LYS A 145 15.40 -6.68 -11.83
CA LYS A 145 16.04 -6.45 -10.54
C LYS A 145 15.07 -6.47 -9.36
N SER A 146 13.80 -6.12 -9.58
CA SER A 146 12.77 -6.08 -8.53
C SER A 146 11.49 -6.85 -8.86
N ILE A 147 11.38 -7.41 -10.07
CA ILE A 147 10.23 -8.18 -10.57
C ILE A 147 10.65 -9.61 -10.91
N GLY A 148 9.83 -10.58 -10.51
CA GLY A 148 10.01 -12.00 -10.82
C GLY A 148 11.02 -12.73 -9.96
N GLN A 149 10.98 -14.06 -10.03
CA GLN A 149 11.84 -14.97 -9.29
C GLN A 149 12.66 -15.83 -10.25
N ALA A 150 13.98 -15.86 -10.06
CA ALA A 150 14.87 -16.66 -10.90
C ALA A 150 14.82 -18.15 -10.51
N ASP A 151 14.79 -18.99 -11.53
CA ASP A 151 14.83 -20.45 -11.45
C ASP A 151 16.28 -20.96 -11.46
N ARG A 152 16.46 -22.24 -11.14
CA ARG A 152 17.75 -22.94 -11.25
C ARG A 152 18.26 -23.03 -12.69
N TRP A 153 17.36 -23.02 -13.67
CA TRP A 153 17.69 -23.02 -15.10
C TRP A 153 17.83 -21.62 -15.70
N ASN A 154 18.11 -20.59 -14.89
CA ASN A 154 18.31 -19.20 -15.34
C ASN A 154 17.10 -18.55 -16.04
N ARG A 155 15.91 -19.14 -15.90
CA ARG A 155 14.63 -18.55 -16.32
C ARG A 155 14.10 -17.65 -15.22
N VAL A 156 13.34 -16.62 -15.56
CA VAL A 156 12.65 -15.78 -14.56
C VAL A 156 11.15 -16.01 -14.63
N TRP A 157 10.58 -16.45 -13.51
CA TRP A 157 9.15 -16.64 -13.33
C TRP A 157 8.49 -15.36 -12.82
N LEU A 158 7.34 -15.04 -13.39
CA LEU A 158 6.55 -13.85 -13.10
C LEU A 158 5.21 -14.25 -12.49
N LEU A 159 4.81 -13.51 -11.48
CA LEU A 159 3.45 -13.54 -10.95
C LEU A 159 2.47 -12.89 -11.95
N PRO A 160 1.16 -13.20 -11.88
CA PRO A 160 0.18 -12.66 -12.83
C PRO A 160 0.18 -11.13 -12.86
N GLU A 161 0.26 -10.44 -11.72
CA GLU A 161 0.30 -8.97 -11.68
C GLU A 161 1.60 -8.39 -12.26
N GLU A 162 2.71 -9.11 -12.13
CA GLU A 162 4.01 -8.71 -12.66
C GLU A 162 4.03 -8.85 -14.19
N ALA A 163 3.54 -9.98 -14.69
CA ALA A 163 3.45 -10.26 -16.11
C ALA A 163 2.48 -9.30 -16.80
N LEU A 164 1.30 -9.07 -16.21
CA LEU A 164 0.31 -8.14 -16.75
C LEU A 164 0.84 -6.71 -16.79
N TYR A 165 1.53 -6.27 -15.74
CA TYR A 165 2.15 -4.94 -15.70
C TYR A 165 3.22 -4.75 -16.79
N LEU A 166 4.10 -5.74 -16.99
CA LEU A 166 5.14 -5.65 -18.01
C LEU A 166 4.57 -5.69 -19.43
N LEU A 167 3.49 -6.45 -19.65
CA LEU A 167 2.74 -6.49 -20.91
C LEU A 167 2.04 -5.15 -21.18
N GLU A 168 1.31 -4.59 -20.20
CA GLU A 168 0.65 -3.28 -20.33
C GLU A 168 1.63 -2.14 -20.64
N ARG A 169 2.84 -2.24 -20.10
CA ARG A 169 3.92 -1.29 -20.35
C ARG A 169 4.55 -1.45 -21.75
N GLY A 170 4.30 -2.56 -22.43
CA GLY A 170 4.98 -2.91 -23.68
C GLY A 170 6.45 -3.26 -23.50
N SER A 171 6.84 -3.80 -22.33
CA SER A 171 8.20 -4.27 -22.07
C SER A 171 8.36 -5.79 -22.12
N LEU A 172 7.23 -6.52 -22.15
CA LEU A 172 7.17 -7.98 -22.26
C LEU A 172 6.15 -8.35 -23.34
N ASP A 173 6.54 -9.27 -24.21
CA ASP A 173 5.66 -9.94 -25.16
C ASP A 173 5.34 -11.33 -24.59
N ILE A 174 4.05 -11.67 -24.43
CA ILE A 174 3.63 -12.95 -23.83
C ILE A 174 3.10 -13.85 -24.94
N ARG A 175 3.56 -15.10 -24.97
CA ARG A 175 3.12 -16.11 -25.95
C ARG A 175 2.36 -17.25 -25.29
N TRP A 176 1.33 -17.73 -25.97
CA TRP A 176 0.64 -18.98 -25.64
C TRP A 176 1.56 -20.18 -25.88
N PRO A 177 1.59 -21.17 -24.98
CA PRO A 177 2.47 -22.32 -25.11
C PRO A 177 2.02 -23.21 -26.27
N CYS A 178 2.93 -23.60 -27.17
CA CYS A 178 2.59 -24.45 -28.33
C CYS A 178 1.96 -25.79 -27.95
N SER A 179 2.25 -26.28 -26.73
CA SER A 179 1.69 -27.51 -26.17
C SER A 179 0.17 -27.51 -26.09
N GLU A 180 -0.44 -26.35 -25.85
CA GLU A 180 -1.90 -26.19 -25.71
C GLU A 180 -2.56 -25.85 -27.06
N VAL A 181 -1.76 -25.42 -28.04
CA VAL A 181 -2.23 -24.97 -29.37
C VAL A 181 -2.28 -26.13 -30.37
N GLY A 182 -1.70 -27.30 -30.05
CA GLY A 182 -1.69 -28.48 -30.91
C GLY A 182 -0.70 -28.42 -32.09
N CYS A 183 0.14 -27.39 -32.15
CA CYS A 183 1.17 -27.22 -33.18
C CYS A 183 2.46 -27.95 -32.77
N ALA A 184 2.44 -29.28 -32.83
CA ALA A 184 3.60 -30.13 -32.53
C ALA A 184 4.36 -30.57 -33.80
N ASP A 185 4.32 -29.79 -34.88
CA ASP A 185 5.06 -30.10 -36.10
C ASP A 185 6.50 -29.57 -36.01
N GLY A 186 7.39 -30.44 -35.56
CA GLY A 186 8.61 -30.82 -36.29
C GLY A 186 9.71 -29.80 -36.59
N ASP A 187 9.64 -28.54 -36.19
CA ASP A 187 10.76 -27.59 -36.37
C ASP A 187 11.06 -26.81 -35.08
N GLU A 188 12.24 -27.09 -34.52
CA GLU A 188 12.71 -26.69 -33.19
C GLU A 188 13.07 -25.20 -33.11
N THR A 189 12.05 -24.33 -33.10
CA THR A 189 12.19 -23.01 -32.49
C THR A 189 11.44 -23.01 -31.17
N GLU A 190 12.18 -23.22 -30.07
CA GLU A 190 11.70 -23.46 -28.71
C GLU A 190 10.75 -22.38 -28.12
N ASP A 191 10.46 -21.30 -28.85
CA ASP A 191 9.65 -20.16 -28.39
C ASP A 191 8.57 -19.69 -29.41
N SER A 192 8.21 -20.50 -30.41
CA SER A 192 7.24 -20.15 -31.48
C SER A 192 5.77 -20.21 -31.05
N GLY A 193 5.43 -19.66 -29.89
CA GLY A 193 4.05 -19.55 -29.41
C GLY A 193 3.24 -18.41 -30.07
N ILE A 194 1.91 -18.49 -30.03
CA ILE A 194 1.01 -17.44 -30.54
C ILE A 194 1.09 -16.22 -29.61
N PRO A 195 1.30 -14.98 -30.12
CA PRO A 195 1.30 -13.79 -29.28
C PRO A 195 -0.06 -13.58 -28.60
N MET A 196 -0.03 -13.31 -27.30
CA MET A 196 -1.20 -13.05 -26.47
C MET A 196 -1.56 -11.56 -26.55
N SER A 197 -2.82 -11.27 -26.86
CA SER A 197 -3.31 -9.88 -26.79
C SER A 197 -3.41 -9.41 -25.34
N LEU A 198 -3.39 -8.09 -25.13
CA LEU A 198 -3.55 -7.52 -23.78
C LEU A 198 -4.87 -7.95 -23.14
N GLN A 199 -5.95 -8.00 -23.93
CA GLN A 199 -7.27 -8.44 -23.49
C GLN A 199 -7.26 -9.92 -23.09
N ALA A 200 -6.59 -10.77 -23.87
CA ALA A 200 -6.45 -12.18 -23.55
C ALA A 200 -5.65 -12.40 -22.26
N ALA A 201 -4.58 -11.63 -22.05
CA ALA A 201 -3.79 -11.67 -20.81
C ALA A 201 -4.60 -11.23 -19.59
N HIS A 202 -5.38 -10.15 -19.71
CA HIS A 202 -6.31 -9.72 -18.66
C HIS A 202 -7.30 -10.83 -18.31
N ALA A 203 -7.92 -11.46 -19.30
CA ALA A 203 -8.85 -12.57 -19.09
C ALA A 203 -8.18 -13.80 -18.44
N ALA A 204 -6.92 -14.10 -18.79
CA ALA A 204 -6.21 -15.25 -18.27
C ALA A 204 -5.64 -15.03 -16.85
N PHE A 205 -5.29 -13.79 -16.50
CA PHE A 205 -4.57 -13.47 -15.25
C PHE A 205 -5.49 -12.91 -14.16
N MET A 206 -6.57 -12.22 -14.52
CA MET A 206 -7.55 -11.75 -13.53
C MET A 206 -8.22 -12.94 -12.83
N GLY A 207 -8.36 -12.87 -11.51
CA GLY A 207 -8.87 -13.96 -10.67
C GLY A 207 -7.86 -15.08 -10.39
N ARG A 208 -6.82 -15.23 -11.22
CA ARG A 208 -5.75 -16.20 -10.98
C ARG A 208 -4.97 -15.79 -9.73
N SER A 209 -4.70 -16.74 -8.84
CA SER A 209 -3.87 -16.49 -7.65
C SER A 209 -4.43 -15.38 -6.73
N GLY A 210 -5.74 -15.13 -6.75
CA GLY A 210 -6.35 -14.06 -5.96
C GLY A 210 -6.00 -12.64 -6.45
N LEU A 211 -5.55 -12.49 -7.69
CA LEU A 211 -5.37 -11.19 -8.32
C LEU A 211 -6.75 -10.59 -8.68
N THR A 212 -7.14 -9.53 -7.98
CA THR A 212 -8.34 -8.75 -8.30
C THR A 212 -7.96 -7.50 -9.09
N SER A 213 -8.94 -6.91 -9.78
CA SER A 213 -8.72 -5.67 -10.54
C SER A 213 -8.20 -4.54 -9.64
N GLU A 214 -8.68 -4.45 -8.40
CA GLU A 214 -8.30 -3.40 -7.45
C GLU A 214 -6.85 -3.57 -6.99
N ARG A 215 -6.46 -4.81 -6.67
CA ARG A 215 -5.07 -5.13 -6.31
C ARG A 215 -4.14 -4.80 -7.47
N PHE A 216 -4.56 -5.07 -8.71
CA PHE A 216 -3.80 -4.75 -9.91
C PHE A 216 -3.70 -3.23 -10.14
N SER A 217 -4.78 -2.46 -9.99
CA SER A 217 -4.75 -0.99 -10.09
C SER A 217 -3.78 -0.36 -9.09
N VAL A 218 -3.79 -0.83 -7.83
CA VAL A 218 -2.84 -0.39 -6.80
C VAL A 218 -1.40 -0.77 -7.16
N TYR A 219 -1.19 -2.01 -7.59
CA TYR A 219 0.12 -2.52 -7.99
C TYR A 219 0.73 -1.68 -9.12
N THR A 220 -0.03 -1.46 -10.21
CA THR A 220 0.45 -0.71 -11.37
C THR A 220 0.71 0.76 -11.04
N GLY A 221 -0.17 1.41 -10.28
CA GLY A 221 -0.01 2.79 -9.83
C GLY A 221 1.28 2.99 -9.03
N LEU A 222 1.51 2.16 -8.01
CA LEU A 222 2.71 2.21 -7.19
C LEU A 222 3.99 1.85 -7.98
N ARG A 223 3.93 0.88 -8.89
CA ARG A 223 5.07 0.54 -9.77
C ARG A 223 5.44 1.70 -10.71
N ARG A 224 4.47 2.44 -11.23
CA ARG A 224 4.71 3.62 -12.07
C ARG A 224 5.40 4.75 -11.30
N LEU A 225 5.10 4.88 -10.00
CA LEU A 225 5.79 5.82 -9.09
C LEU A 225 7.20 5.35 -8.68
N GLY A 226 7.63 4.16 -9.12
CA GLY A 226 8.97 3.62 -8.87
C GLY A 226 9.11 2.82 -7.58
N TYR A 227 8.02 2.56 -6.85
CA TYR A 227 8.07 1.69 -5.68
C TYR A 227 8.35 0.25 -6.08
N THR A 228 9.01 -0.50 -5.19
CA THR A 228 9.11 -1.96 -5.31
C THR A 228 8.03 -2.59 -4.43
N ILE A 229 7.34 -3.58 -4.97
CA ILE A 229 6.15 -4.19 -4.36
C ILE A 229 6.34 -5.70 -4.33
N VAL A 230 6.07 -6.30 -3.18
CA VAL A 230 6.08 -7.74 -2.94
C VAL A 230 4.77 -8.15 -2.27
N ARG A 231 4.25 -9.34 -2.59
CA ARG A 231 3.08 -9.89 -1.91
C ARG A 231 3.38 -10.10 -0.42
N ALA A 232 2.47 -9.67 0.44
CA ALA A 232 2.54 -9.94 1.87
C ALA A 232 1.89 -11.30 2.21
N PRO A 233 2.16 -11.86 3.41
CA PRO A 233 1.55 -13.12 3.83
C PRO A 233 0.02 -13.12 3.80
N GLY A 234 -0.62 -11.97 4.00
CA GLY A 234 -2.08 -11.81 3.91
C GLY A 234 -2.63 -11.70 2.48
N TRP A 235 -1.93 -12.22 1.46
CA TRP A 235 -2.38 -12.14 0.07
C TRP A 235 -3.57 -13.05 -0.23
N HIS A 236 -3.55 -14.30 0.23
CA HIS A 236 -4.60 -15.28 -0.03
C HIS A 236 -5.72 -15.19 0.99
N ASP A 237 -6.96 -15.21 0.51
CA ASP A 237 -8.12 -15.53 1.34
C ASP A 237 -7.93 -16.99 1.73
N GLU A 238 -7.59 -17.27 2.97
CA GLU A 238 -7.71 -18.64 3.48
C GLU A 238 -9.20 -18.96 3.39
N GLU A 239 -9.61 -19.61 2.30
CA GLU A 239 -10.90 -20.27 2.22
C GLU A 239 -10.97 -21.22 3.41
N GLU A 240 -12.11 -21.19 4.10
CA GLU A 240 -12.49 -22.13 5.14
C GLU A 240 -12.37 -23.58 4.60
N SER A 241 -11.22 -24.23 4.74
CA SER A 241 -11.09 -25.70 4.89
C SER A 241 -9.63 -26.17 4.96
N ALA A 242 -9.36 -26.99 6.00
CA ALA A 242 -8.12 -27.74 6.30
C ALA A 242 -6.93 -26.88 6.77
N ASP A 243 -6.57 -26.76 8.06
CA ASP A 243 -6.65 -27.73 9.14
C ASP A 243 -6.96 -27.01 10.46
N SER A 244 -8.10 -27.34 11.07
CA SER A 244 -8.17 -27.51 12.51
C SER A 244 -7.29 -28.71 12.89
N SER A 245 -5.97 -28.53 12.79
CA SER A 245 -5.07 -29.18 13.71
C SER A 245 -5.14 -28.33 14.96
N GLU A 246 -5.99 -28.78 15.88
CA GLU A 246 -5.86 -28.46 17.30
C GLU A 246 -4.44 -28.84 17.73
N SER A 247 -3.50 -27.93 17.50
CA SER A 247 -2.31 -27.84 18.32
C SER A 247 -2.78 -27.19 19.61
N GLU A 248 -3.41 -27.99 20.47
CA GLU A 248 -3.44 -27.77 21.91
C GLU A 248 -2.04 -27.29 22.33
N PRO A 249 -1.84 -26.01 22.70
CA PRO A 249 -0.72 -25.71 23.55
C PRO A 249 -1.11 -26.24 24.92
N MET A 250 -0.68 -27.47 25.23
CA MET A 250 -0.46 -27.86 26.63
C MET A 250 0.59 -26.91 27.21
N SER A 251 0.19 -25.69 27.55
CA SER A 251 0.86 -24.91 28.55
C SER A 251 0.46 -25.54 29.88
N LEU A 252 1.35 -26.36 30.42
CA LEU A 252 1.45 -26.55 31.86
C LEU A 252 1.35 -25.17 32.50
N GLU A 253 0.19 -24.86 33.09
CA GLU A 253 0.03 -23.77 34.01
C GLU A 253 1.03 -24.01 35.15
N LYS A 254 2.19 -23.39 35.06
CA LYS A 254 2.95 -23.05 36.24
C LYS A 254 2.17 -21.90 36.87
N PRO A 255 1.54 -22.07 38.05
CA PRO A 255 0.98 -20.93 38.75
C PRO A 255 2.15 -19.98 38.99
N GLN A 256 2.17 -18.87 38.25
CA GLN A 256 3.03 -17.75 38.58
C GLN A 256 2.56 -17.31 39.96
N SER A 257 3.35 -17.68 40.96
CA SER A 257 3.18 -17.25 42.33
C SER A 257 2.94 -15.74 42.30
N ALA A 258 1.79 -15.35 42.84
CA ALA A 258 1.46 -13.96 43.09
C ALA A 258 2.62 -13.34 43.87
N SER A 259 3.47 -12.60 43.15
CA SER A 259 4.56 -11.88 43.76
C SER A 259 3.95 -10.87 44.72
N LEU A 260 4.27 -10.99 46.00
CA LEU A 260 3.81 -10.10 47.07
C LEU A 260 4.10 -8.62 46.75
N VAL A 261 5.01 -8.34 45.81
CA VAL A 261 5.33 -7.01 45.27
C VAL A 261 4.16 -6.41 44.48
N GLY A 262 3.35 -7.23 43.79
CA GLY A 262 2.15 -6.77 43.07
C GLY A 262 1.02 -6.37 44.03
N ILE A 263 0.83 -7.14 45.10
CA ILE A 263 -0.17 -6.86 46.15
C ILE A 263 0.25 -5.64 46.99
N PHE A 264 1.54 -5.51 47.33
CA PHE A 264 2.06 -4.31 48.01
C PHE A 264 1.98 -3.06 47.14
N ASN A 265 2.24 -3.15 45.83
CA ASN A 265 2.02 -2.03 44.91
C ASN A 265 0.54 -1.70 44.75
N GLN A 266 -0.36 -2.68 44.78
CA GLN A 266 -1.80 -2.47 44.72
C GLN A 266 -2.35 -1.86 46.01
N LEU A 267 -1.78 -2.22 47.17
CA LEU A 267 -2.09 -1.63 48.48
C LEU A 267 -1.50 -0.21 48.64
N LEU A 268 -0.27 0.03 48.17
CA LEU A 268 0.30 1.38 48.10
C LEU A 268 -0.52 2.25 47.14
N GLN A 269 -0.87 1.73 45.95
CA GLN A 269 -1.73 2.46 45.02
C GLN A 269 -3.13 2.71 45.61
N TRP A 270 -3.65 1.83 46.45
CA TRP A 270 -4.89 2.05 47.19
C TRP A 270 -4.75 3.16 48.25
N LEU A 271 -3.64 3.20 49.00
CA LEU A 271 -3.35 4.26 49.98
C LEU A 271 -3.03 5.63 49.36
N TYR A 272 -2.48 5.65 48.13
CA TYR A 272 -2.10 6.88 47.41
C TYR A 272 -3.14 7.33 46.37
N ARG A 273 -4.25 6.62 46.19
CA ARG A 273 -5.37 7.08 45.34
C ARG A 273 -6.25 8.04 46.15
N PRO A 274 -6.26 9.36 45.85
CA PRO A 274 -7.39 10.17 46.27
C PRO A 274 -8.64 9.58 45.63
N SER A 275 -9.58 9.13 46.44
CA SER A 275 -10.86 8.56 45.98
C SER A 275 -11.55 9.60 45.08
N PRO A 276 -11.75 9.32 43.78
CA PRO A 276 -12.51 10.22 42.93
C PRO A 276 -14.00 9.99 43.24
N THR A 277 -14.56 10.80 44.12
CA THR A 277 -16.01 10.91 44.32
C THR A 277 -16.61 11.70 43.16
N THR A 278 -16.63 11.11 41.97
CA THR A 278 -17.01 11.77 40.71
C THR A 278 -18.53 11.93 40.52
N ALA A 279 -19.35 11.44 41.45
CA ALA A 279 -20.80 11.52 41.30
C ALA A 279 -21.41 12.87 41.72
N LEU A 280 -20.72 13.67 42.58
CA LEU A 280 -21.28 14.90 43.17
C LEU A 280 -20.25 16.03 43.42
N GLY A 281 -19.00 15.93 42.94
CA GLY A 281 -17.93 16.87 43.26
C GLY A 281 -16.97 17.19 42.10
N PRO A 282 -16.04 18.16 42.28
CA PRO A 282 -15.05 18.52 41.27
C PRO A 282 -14.16 17.32 40.91
N VAL A 283 -13.82 17.17 39.63
CA VAL A 283 -13.15 15.97 39.04
C VAL A 283 -11.82 15.62 39.72
N ALA A 284 -11.04 16.60 40.17
CA ALA A 284 -9.79 16.36 40.88
C ALA A 284 -10.01 15.93 42.36
N GLY A 285 -11.25 16.03 42.88
CA GLY A 285 -11.55 15.91 44.30
C GLY A 285 -11.13 17.16 45.07
N LEU A 286 -11.72 17.38 46.26
CA LEU A 286 -11.32 18.47 47.19
C LEU A 286 -10.06 18.11 48.00
N GLY A 287 -9.20 17.22 47.48
CA GLY A 287 -8.04 16.66 48.17
C GLY A 287 -6.81 17.56 48.14
N ILE A 288 -5.86 17.32 49.05
CA ILE A 288 -4.56 18.01 49.06
C ILE A 288 -3.68 17.39 47.97
N HIS A 289 -3.60 18.03 46.81
CA HIS A 289 -2.69 17.62 45.74
C HIS A 289 -1.30 18.22 45.95
N ARG A 290 -0.29 17.36 46.20
CA ARG A 290 1.10 17.79 46.44
C ARG A 290 1.92 18.02 45.16
N SER A 291 1.47 17.51 44.02
CA SER A 291 2.13 17.68 42.71
C SER A 291 1.08 17.88 41.61
N TYR A 292 1.41 18.71 40.62
CA TYR A 292 0.58 18.88 39.42
C TYR A 292 0.36 17.56 38.68
N ASP A 293 1.36 16.66 38.70
CA ASP A 293 1.25 15.31 38.16
C ASP A 293 0.08 14.51 38.76
N ASN A 294 -0.17 14.65 40.06
CA ASN A 294 -1.28 13.96 40.72
C ASN A 294 -2.63 14.55 40.32
N ILE A 295 -2.69 15.87 40.08
CA ILE A 295 -3.90 16.53 39.56
C ILE A 295 -4.19 16.05 38.14
N TYR A 296 -3.20 16.10 37.23
CA TYR A 296 -3.41 15.66 35.85
C TYR A 296 -3.71 14.16 35.74
N ARG A 297 -3.15 13.32 36.62
CA ARG A 297 -3.56 11.91 36.76
C ARG A 297 -4.98 11.73 37.29
N SER A 298 -5.47 12.60 38.17
CA SER A 298 -6.88 12.57 38.60
C SER A 298 -7.84 13.05 37.51
N LEU A 299 -7.38 13.95 36.63
CA LEU A 299 -8.14 14.45 35.48
C LEU A 299 -8.10 13.52 34.26
N SER A 300 -7.24 12.48 34.24
CA SER A 300 -7.21 11.50 33.15
C SER A 300 -8.38 10.51 33.28
N ILE A 301 -9.56 10.95 32.83
CA ILE A 301 -10.80 10.16 32.87
C ILE A 301 -10.82 9.11 31.76
N ILE A 302 -10.30 9.45 30.58
CA ILE A 302 -10.34 8.58 29.41
C ILE A 302 -9.25 7.49 29.56
N PRO A 303 -9.63 6.20 29.62
CA PRO A 303 -8.65 5.14 29.65
C PRO A 303 -7.87 5.11 28.33
N TRP A 304 -6.58 4.85 28.43
CA TRP A 304 -5.70 4.70 27.28
C TRP A 304 -4.87 3.44 27.45
N TYR A 305 -4.52 2.80 26.34
CA TYR A 305 -3.67 1.61 26.34
C TYR A 305 -2.26 1.98 25.87
N ASP A 306 -1.27 1.25 26.37
CA ASP A 306 0.10 1.38 25.91
C ASP A 306 0.34 0.35 24.78
N PRO A 307 0.66 0.79 23.54
CA PRO A 307 0.86 -0.13 22.42
C PRO A 307 2.12 -0.99 22.55
N THR A 308 3.03 -0.67 23.47
CA THR A 308 4.25 -1.46 23.72
C THR A 308 4.03 -2.60 24.70
N THR A 309 2.96 -2.56 25.49
CA THR A 309 2.62 -3.58 26.48
C THR A 309 1.58 -4.55 25.89
N SER A 310 1.94 -5.23 24.81
CA SER A 310 1.09 -6.26 24.21
C SER A 310 1.15 -7.55 25.03
N SER A 311 0.05 -7.95 25.67
CA SER A 311 -0.04 -9.16 26.51
C SER A 311 -0.85 -10.31 25.90
N SER A 312 -1.55 -10.10 24.77
CA SER A 312 -2.36 -11.14 24.11
C SER A 312 -1.80 -11.49 22.73
N PRO A 313 -2.06 -12.72 22.22
CA PRO A 313 -1.82 -13.03 20.82
C PRO A 313 -2.65 -12.09 19.94
N PRO A 314 -2.09 -11.57 18.83
CA PRO A 314 -2.81 -10.64 17.97
C PRO A 314 -4.01 -11.37 17.31
N PRO A 315 -5.20 -10.75 17.28
CA PRO A 315 -6.32 -11.27 16.53
C PRO A 315 -5.97 -11.31 15.04
N ARG A 316 -6.41 -12.36 14.34
CA ARG A 316 -6.13 -12.53 12.91
C ARG A 316 -6.88 -11.45 12.13
N ALA A 317 -6.17 -10.74 11.25
CA ALA A 317 -6.76 -9.77 10.35
C ALA A 317 -7.56 -10.47 9.25
N THR A 318 -8.85 -10.17 9.15
CA THR A 318 -9.77 -10.77 8.17
C THR A 318 -9.85 -9.91 6.89
N ALA A 319 -10.14 -10.53 5.75
CA ALA A 319 -10.44 -9.81 4.52
C ALA A 319 -11.64 -8.85 4.71
N PRO A 320 -11.64 -7.65 4.10
CA PRO A 320 -10.62 -7.07 3.22
C PRO A 320 -9.48 -6.34 3.98
N TYR A 321 -9.61 -6.16 5.29
CA TYR A 321 -8.71 -5.33 6.11
C TYR A 321 -7.49 -6.10 6.60
N ARG A 322 -6.64 -6.51 5.67
CA ARG A 322 -5.38 -7.22 5.95
C ARG A 322 -4.26 -6.73 5.05
N VAL A 323 -3.01 -6.93 5.46
CA VAL A 323 -1.86 -6.51 4.66
C VAL A 323 -1.67 -7.46 3.48
N VAL A 324 -1.87 -6.94 2.27
CA VAL A 324 -1.76 -7.66 0.99
C VAL A 324 -0.44 -7.36 0.30
N PHE A 325 0.11 -6.15 0.49
CA PHE A 325 1.37 -5.73 -0.12
C PHE A 325 2.39 -5.23 0.90
N HIS A 326 3.65 -5.57 0.65
CA HIS A 326 4.84 -4.96 1.23
C HIS A 326 5.48 -4.04 0.20
N ILE A 327 5.65 -2.77 0.57
CA ILE A 327 6.10 -1.71 -0.34
C ILE A 327 7.42 -1.14 0.15
N TYR A 328 8.31 -0.91 -0.81
CA TYR A 328 9.66 -0.42 -0.63
C TYR A 328 9.86 0.85 -1.45
N LYS A 329 10.35 1.92 -0.83
CA LYS A 329 10.66 3.18 -1.51
C LYS A 329 11.77 2.98 -2.53
N PRO A 330 11.82 3.80 -3.60
CA PRO A 330 12.92 3.77 -4.57
C PRO A 330 14.31 3.95 -3.94
N SER A 331 14.38 4.66 -2.81
CA SER A 331 15.61 4.92 -2.06
C SER A 331 16.10 3.74 -1.22
N THR A 332 15.28 2.71 -1.03
CA THR A 332 15.69 1.54 -0.22
C THR A 332 16.52 0.56 -1.04
N ALA A 333 17.60 0.08 -0.43
CA ALA A 333 18.45 -0.94 -1.03
C ALA A 333 17.73 -2.31 -1.00
N PHE A 334 16.97 -2.59 -2.06
CA PHE A 334 16.18 -3.81 -2.17
C PHE A 334 16.99 -4.98 -2.74
N LYS A 335 16.90 -6.15 -2.08
CA LYS A 335 17.46 -7.42 -2.55
C LYS A 335 16.35 -8.47 -2.56
N LYS A 336 16.13 -9.15 -3.70
CA LYS A 336 15.06 -10.15 -3.85
C LYS A 336 15.19 -11.35 -2.90
N SER A 337 16.40 -11.83 -2.69
CA SER A 337 16.66 -13.02 -1.85
C SER A 337 16.50 -12.76 -0.35
N ALA A 338 16.70 -11.51 0.07
CA ALA A 338 16.59 -11.09 1.46
C ALA A 338 16.05 -9.65 1.47
N PRO A 339 14.73 -9.49 1.27
CA PRO A 339 14.13 -8.16 1.24
C PRO A 339 14.28 -7.50 2.63
N PRO A 340 14.58 -6.19 2.69
CA PRO A 340 14.65 -5.47 3.95
C PRO A 340 13.26 -5.38 4.60
N ALA A 341 13.19 -4.76 5.80
CA ALA A 341 11.91 -4.40 6.39
C ALA A 341 11.13 -3.46 5.45
N PRO A 342 9.83 -3.69 5.22
CA PRO A 342 9.03 -2.86 4.32
C PRO A 342 8.85 -1.45 4.88
N ASP A 343 8.95 -0.43 4.02
CA ASP A 343 8.67 0.96 4.39
C ASP A 343 7.17 1.16 4.66
N PHE A 344 6.34 0.54 3.84
CA PHE A 344 4.89 0.62 3.96
C PHE A 344 4.26 -0.76 3.84
N ARG A 345 3.23 -0.97 4.66
CA ARG A 345 2.38 -2.16 4.65
C ARG A 345 1.01 -1.71 4.18
N LEU A 346 0.49 -2.37 3.15
CA LEU A 346 -0.68 -1.88 2.45
C LEU A 346 -1.78 -2.94 2.38
N ALA A 347 -2.98 -2.55 2.77
CA ALA A 347 -4.22 -3.28 2.58
C ALA A 347 -5.01 -2.66 1.42
N VAL A 348 -5.69 -3.48 0.63
CA VAL A 348 -6.49 -3.04 -0.52
C VAL A 348 -7.96 -3.26 -0.19
N VAL A 349 -8.77 -2.22 -0.33
CA VAL A 349 -10.21 -2.24 -0.04
C VAL A 349 -10.96 -1.72 -1.26
N ASN A 350 -11.96 -2.48 -1.73
CA ASN A 350 -12.88 -2.01 -2.75
C ASN A 350 -14.02 -1.22 -2.08
N ALA A 351 -14.17 0.05 -2.46
CA ALA A 351 -15.16 0.97 -1.89
C ALA A 351 -16.61 0.62 -2.23
N ARG A 352 -16.84 -0.08 -3.35
CA ARG A 352 -18.17 -0.48 -3.83
C ARG A 352 -18.68 -1.75 -3.18
N THR A 353 -17.79 -2.70 -2.86
CA THR A 353 -18.18 -3.90 -2.10
C THR A 353 -18.24 -3.62 -0.60
N HIS A 354 -17.38 -2.74 -0.10
CA HIS A 354 -17.32 -2.34 1.30
C HIS A 354 -17.58 -0.85 1.44
N THR A 355 -18.85 -0.48 1.48
CA THR A 355 -19.30 0.92 1.55
C THR A 355 -19.17 1.54 2.95
N THR A 356 -18.96 0.72 3.98
CA THR A 356 -18.83 1.18 5.37
C THR A 356 -17.37 1.33 5.79
N PHE A 357 -17.10 2.34 6.63
CA PHE A 357 -15.78 2.51 7.24
C PHE A 357 -15.43 1.31 8.17
N PRO A 358 -14.16 0.84 8.22
CA PRO A 358 -13.77 -0.28 9.06
C PRO A 358 -14.14 -0.08 10.54
N THR A 359 -14.62 -1.14 11.17
CA THR A 359 -14.92 -1.12 12.61
C THR A 359 -13.64 -1.03 13.45
N SER A 360 -13.76 -0.54 14.68
CA SER A 360 -12.60 -0.40 15.58
C SER A 360 -11.89 -1.72 15.85
N SER A 361 -12.61 -2.84 15.92
CA SER A 361 -12.03 -4.17 16.13
C SER A 361 -11.26 -4.65 14.89
N GLN A 362 -11.81 -4.46 13.69
CA GLN A 362 -11.13 -4.77 12.43
C GLN A 362 -9.86 -3.94 12.26
N LEU A 363 -9.92 -2.64 12.57
CA LEU A 363 -8.76 -1.76 12.49
C LEU A 363 -7.71 -2.10 13.55
N GLY A 364 -8.16 -2.42 14.77
CA GLY A 364 -7.28 -2.92 15.84
C GLY A 364 -6.54 -4.18 15.41
N ALA A 365 -7.25 -5.17 14.87
CA ALA A 365 -6.64 -6.40 14.35
C ALA A 365 -5.66 -6.14 13.20
N LEU A 366 -6.00 -5.25 12.28
CA LEU A 366 -5.11 -4.86 11.18
C LEU A 366 -3.82 -4.20 11.71
N LEU A 367 -3.92 -3.27 12.66
CA LEU A 367 -2.75 -2.62 13.25
C LEU A 367 -1.91 -3.61 14.07
N GLU A 368 -2.55 -4.45 14.89
CA GLU A 368 -1.89 -5.48 15.69
C GLU A 368 -1.18 -6.55 14.85
N SER A 369 -1.67 -6.82 13.64
CA SER A 369 -0.99 -7.71 12.68
C SER A 369 0.36 -7.16 12.18
N THR A 370 0.61 -5.85 12.37
CA THR A 370 1.87 -5.23 11.97
C THR A 370 2.89 -5.17 13.11
N PRO A 371 4.19 -5.33 12.81
CA PRO A 371 5.22 -5.24 13.82
C PRO A 371 5.28 -3.82 14.40
N LEU A 372 5.72 -3.75 15.66
CA LEU A 372 5.88 -2.49 16.37
C LEU A 372 7.02 -1.67 15.72
N ASP A 373 6.72 -0.42 15.37
CA ASP A 373 7.65 0.56 14.78
C ASP A 373 7.57 1.87 15.58
N PRO A 374 8.22 1.92 16.77
CA PRO A 374 8.16 3.09 17.62
C PRO A 374 8.87 4.28 16.97
N PRO A 375 8.42 5.52 17.22
CA PRO A 375 9.05 6.70 16.65
C PRO A 375 10.44 6.96 17.29
N VAL A 376 11.50 6.51 16.63
CA VAL A 376 12.90 6.66 17.09
C VAL A 376 13.59 7.85 16.42
N GLY A 377 14.36 8.62 17.19
CA GLY A 377 15.28 9.67 16.70
C GLY A 377 15.14 11.01 17.41
N GLU A 378 16.15 11.88 17.25
CA GLU A 378 16.19 13.20 17.92
C GLU A 378 15.06 14.15 17.45
N LYS A 379 14.71 14.10 16.16
CA LYS A 379 13.59 14.89 15.63
C LYS A 379 12.26 14.43 16.21
N MET A 380 12.08 13.11 16.29
CA MET A 380 10.87 12.52 16.87
C MET A 380 10.80 12.83 18.37
N SER A 381 11.89 12.70 19.12
CA SER A 381 11.87 13.00 20.57
C SER A 381 11.49 14.45 20.89
N ARG A 382 11.84 15.42 20.02
CA ARG A 382 11.50 16.83 20.21
C ARG A 382 10.12 17.22 19.68
N GLN A 383 9.66 16.62 18.58
CA GLN A 383 8.44 17.06 17.89
C GLN A 383 7.27 16.13 18.18
N LEU A 384 6.44 16.51 19.16
CA LEU A 384 5.23 15.77 19.56
C LEU A 384 4.33 15.41 18.37
N TYR A 385 3.98 16.40 17.52
CA TYR A 385 3.07 16.17 16.39
C TYR A 385 3.60 15.14 15.40
N MET A 386 4.93 15.08 15.20
CA MET A 386 5.55 14.10 14.32
C MET A 386 5.53 12.69 14.92
N ARG A 387 5.69 12.54 16.24
CA ARG A 387 5.54 11.25 16.93
C ARG A 387 4.12 10.72 16.83
N LEU A 388 3.15 11.59 17.12
CA LEU A 388 1.73 11.24 17.03
C LEU A 388 1.37 10.86 15.60
N ARG A 389 1.80 11.65 14.60
CA ARG A 389 1.57 11.31 13.20
C ARG A 389 2.23 9.99 12.83
N HIS A 390 3.44 9.69 13.31
CA HIS A 390 4.13 8.44 13.00
C HIS A 390 3.38 7.21 13.55
N GLY A 391 2.97 7.29 14.83
CA GLY A 391 2.41 6.19 15.59
C GLY A 391 3.46 5.14 15.98
N TYR A 392 3.03 4.14 16.76
CA TYR A 392 3.81 2.95 17.14
C TYR A 392 3.57 1.77 16.20
N ARG A 393 2.46 1.79 15.48
CA ARG A 393 2.11 0.85 14.40
C ARG A 393 1.44 1.65 13.31
N ASN A 394 1.66 1.28 12.05
CA ASN A 394 1.07 2.00 10.93
C ASN A 394 0.77 1.07 9.75
N VAL A 395 -0.29 1.40 9.03
CA VAL A 395 -0.76 0.70 7.83
C VAL A 395 -1.32 1.72 6.85
N ILE A 396 -1.18 1.46 5.55
CA ILE A 396 -1.84 2.21 4.49
C ILE A 396 -3.03 1.40 3.98
N LEU A 397 -4.21 2.03 3.91
CA LEU A 397 -5.35 1.52 3.17
C LEU A 397 -5.35 2.15 1.78
N ALA A 398 -5.30 1.31 0.75
CA ALA A 398 -5.65 1.73 -0.62
C ALA A 398 -7.14 1.44 -0.83
N VAL A 399 -7.93 2.50 -0.87
CA VAL A 399 -9.36 2.44 -1.17
C VAL A 399 -9.54 2.67 -2.66
N VAL A 400 -10.07 1.67 -3.34
CA VAL A 400 -10.26 1.68 -4.80
C VAL A 400 -11.73 1.87 -5.12
N ASP A 401 -12.03 2.90 -5.91
CA ASP A 401 -13.35 3.18 -6.47
C ASP A 401 -13.24 3.35 -7.99
N GLU A 402 -13.75 2.37 -8.73
CA GLU A 402 -13.85 2.39 -10.20
C GLU A 402 -12.56 2.84 -10.93
N GLY A 403 -11.41 2.36 -10.47
CA GLY A 403 -10.09 2.66 -11.05
C GLY A 403 -9.36 3.85 -10.43
N VAL A 404 -10.03 4.64 -9.59
CA VAL A 404 -9.40 5.67 -8.76
C VAL A 404 -8.91 5.05 -7.45
N VAL A 405 -7.64 5.27 -7.12
CA VAL A 405 -7.02 4.73 -5.89
C VAL A 405 -6.73 5.86 -4.92
N SER A 406 -7.39 5.85 -3.77
CA SER A 406 -7.14 6.76 -2.65
C SER A 406 -6.31 6.08 -1.56
N TYR A 407 -5.26 6.73 -1.07
CA TYR A 407 -4.39 6.19 -0.02
C TYR A 407 -4.66 6.86 1.32
N LEU A 408 -5.05 6.09 2.33
CA LEU A 408 -5.26 6.56 3.70
C LEU A 408 -4.22 5.93 4.61
N ARG A 409 -3.48 6.75 5.36
CA ARG A 409 -2.55 6.26 6.37
C ARG A 409 -3.23 6.20 7.73
N ILE A 410 -3.20 5.03 8.34
CA ILE A 410 -3.72 4.82 9.69
C ILE A 410 -2.56 4.44 10.61
N ALA A 411 -2.53 5.04 11.79
CA ALA A 411 -1.46 4.82 12.76
C ALA A 411 -2.02 4.70 14.17
N ASP A 412 -1.52 3.71 14.91
CA ASP A 412 -1.75 3.58 16.34
C ASP A 412 -0.92 4.64 17.07
N SER A 413 -1.60 5.71 17.47
CA SER A 413 -0.99 6.86 18.11
C SER A 413 -1.24 6.76 19.61
N ALA A 414 -0.20 6.48 20.40
CA ALA A 414 -0.30 6.37 21.85
C ALA A 414 -0.43 7.74 22.52
N PHE A 415 -1.54 8.46 22.30
CA PHE A 415 -1.76 9.80 22.84
C PHE A 415 -1.54 9.87 24.35
N GLY A 416 -1.92 8.82 25.09
CA GLY A 416 -1.74 8.77 26.55
C GLY A 416 -0.29 8.66 27.04
N LYS A 417 0.67 8.28 26.18
CA LYS A 417 2.10 8.36 26.52
C LYS A 417 2.61 9.79 26.55
N GLU A 418 1.98 10.67 25.78
CA GLU A 418 2.44 12.04 25.58
C GLU A 418 1.88 12.97 26.66
N ASN A 419 2.64 13.09 27.76
CA ASN A 419 2.27 13.93 28.89
C ASN A 419 2.64 15.40 28.62
N ILE A 420 1.76 16.14 27.94
CA ILE A 420 1.95 17.57 27.61
C ILE A 420 2.29 18.40 28.87
N TYR A 421 1.67 18.07 30.01
CA TYR A 421 1.90 18.76 31.28
C TYR A 421 3.30 18.54 31.90
N LYS A 422 4.05 17.54 31.42
CA LYS A 422 5.42 17.25 31.85
C LYS A 422 6.47 17.89 30.96
N GLU A 423 6.09 18.43 29.79
CA GLU A 423 7.04 19.16 28.97
C GLU A 423 7.51 20.38 29.77
N LYS A 424 8.73 20.27 30.28
CA LYS A 424 9.49 21.43 30.72
C LYS A 424 9.61 22.27 29.46
N ASN A 425 8.82 23.34 29.37
CA ASN A 425 9.10 24.43 28.45
C ASN A 425 10.60 24.68 28.54
N THR A 426 11.34 24.30 27.50
CA THR A 426 12.73 24.70 27.30
C THR A 426 12.63 26.20 27.29
N ARG A 427 12.87 26.81 28.46
CA ARG A 427 12.71 28.24 28.70
C ARG A 427 13.30 28.93 27.48
N GLY A 428 12.46 29.61 26.70
CA GLY A 428 12.94 30.50 25.66
C GLY A 428 14.08 31.30 26.26
N ASN A 429 15.23 31.28 25.58
CA ASN A 429 16.43 32.00 25.99
C ASN A 429 16.00 33.41 26.42
N LYS A 430 15.85 33.62 27.73
CA LYS A 430 15.73 34.96 28.27
C LYS A 430 17.11 35.54 28.02
N GLY A 431 17.21 36.31 26.93
CA GLY A 431 18.42 37.03 26.58
C GLY A 431 18.93 37.81 27.81
N PRO A 432 20.24 38.09 27.87
CA PRO A 432 20.83 38.73 29.04
C PRO A 432 20.08 40.02 29.35
N TRP A 433 19.66 40.15 30.61
CA TRP A 433 18.98 41.35 31.11
C TRP A 433 19.88 42.56 30.87
N ARG A 434 19.57 43.39 29.87
CA ARG A 434 20.30 44.63 29.61
C ARG A 434 19.90 45.65 30.69
N PRO A 435 20.84 46.18 31.50
CA PRO A 435 20.52 47.24 32.45
C PRO A 435 20.14 48.50 31.67
N ARG A 436 19.06 49.17 32.10
CA ARG A 436 18.64 50.47 31.55
C ARG A 436 19.77 51.50 31.74
N PRO A 437 20.07 52.34 30.73
CA PRO A 437 21.03 53.43 30.92
C PRO A 437 20.48 54.43 31.94
N LYS A 438 21.28 54.75 32.96
CA LYS A 438 21.04 55.92 33.82
C LYS A 438 21.26 57.16 32.97
N GLY A 439 20.22 57.97 32.82
CA GLY A 439 20.36 59.29 32.23
C GLY A 439 21.19 60.21 33.11
N ARG A 440 22.18 60.87 32.50
CA ARG A 440 22.46 62.29 32.71
C ARG A 440 23.27 62.83 31.54
#